data_AF-A0A2M9L9R5-F1
#
_entry.id   AF-A0A2M9L9R5-F1
#
_cell.length_a   1.000
_cell.length_b   1.000
_cell.length_c   1.000
_cell.angle_alpha   90.00
_cell.angle_beta   90.00
_cell.angle_gamma   90.00
#
_symmetry.space_group_name_H-M   'P 1'
#
loop_
_entity.id
_entity.type
_entity.pdbx_description
1 polymer ?
#
loop_
_entity_poly.entity_id
_entity_poly.type
_entity_poly.pdbx_seq_one_letter_code
_entity_poly.pdbx_strand_id
1 'polypeptide(L)'
;MRVRTRRAVPEPADQIANRKRRGSRGGRPLGFDRQAYRHRNTVERCINRLKPWCGIAMRTNKLAGHYLAALHVAATFLVWARA
;
A
#
# COMPACT_ATOMS: atom_id res chain seq x y z
N MET A 1 13.83 17.28 18.01
CA MET A 1 13.26 15.95 18.30
C MET A 1 13.22 15.12 17.00
N ARG A 2 13.97 14.01 16.88
CA ARG A 2 13.88 13.13 15.68
C ARG A 2 12.79 12.09 15.92
N VAL A 3 11.71 12.14 15.14
CA VAL A 3 10.58 11.20 15.26
C VAL A 3 11.00 9.83 14.73
N ARG A 4 10.65 8.75 15.45
CA ARG A 4 10.79 7.37 14.94
C ARG A 4 9.68 7.10 13.94
N THR A 5 9.96 7.26 12.66
CA THR A 5 9.02 6.87 11.59
C THR A 5 9.18 5.38 11.30
N ARG A 6 8.11 4.60 11.43
CA ARG A 6 8.07 3.18 11.01
C ARG A 6 7.77 3.11 9.51
N ARG A 7 8.48 2.22 8.81
CA ARG A 7 8.24 1.93 7.40
C ARG A 7 7.53 0.59 7.29
N ALA A 8 6.45 0.56 6.52
CA ALA A 8 5.75 -0.68 6.22
C ALA A 8 6.52 -1.57 5.23
N VAL A 9 7.38 -0.97 4.40
CA VAL A 9 8.20 -1.68 3.38
C VAL A 9 9.63 -1.84 3.91
N PRO A 10 10.28 -3.00 3.71
CA PRO A 10 11.67 -3.18 4.11
C PRO A 10 12.60 -2.20 3.39
N GLU A 11 13.71 -1.86 4.05
CA GLU A 11 14.79 -1.08 3.43
C GLU A 11 15.49 -1.97 2.38
N PRO A 12 15.66 -1.49 1.13
CA PRO A 12 16.40 -2.22 0.10
C PRO A 12 17.85 -2.52 0.52
N ALA A 13 18.40 -3.65 0.08
CA ALA A 13 19.72 -4.13 0.50
C ALA A 13 20.87 -3.18 0.13
N ASP A 14 20.77 -2.55 -1.04
CA ASP A 14 21.67 -1.50 -1.54
C ASP A 14 21.64 -0.25 -0.65
N GLN A 15 20.47 0.14 -0.15
CA GLN A 15 20.34 1.26 0.77
C GLN A 15 20.94 0.94 2.14
N ILE A 16 20.74 -0.27 2.65
CA ILE A 16 21.39 -0.75 3.87
C ILE A 16 22.92 -0.73 3.70
N ALA A 17 23.43 -1.20 2.56
CA ALA A 17 24.86 -1.22 2.26
C ALA A 17 25.44 0.21 2.15
N ASN A 18 24.79 1.11 1.43
CA ASN A 18 25.18 2.52 1.33
C ASN A 18 25.17 3.22 2.68
N ARG A 19 24.15 2.95 3.51
CA ARG A 19 24.05 3.49 4.87
C ARG A 19 25.21 3.02 5.74
N LYS A 20 25.54 1.73 5.70
CA LYS A 20 26.69 1.16 6.40
C LYS A 20 28.01 1.78 5.91
N ARG A 21 28.19 1.96 4.60
CA ARG A 21 29.38 2.59 4.00
C ARG A 21 29.58 4.04 4.49
N ARG A 22 28.50 4.78 4.74
CA ARG A 22 28.53 6.16 5.23
C ARG A 22 28.83 6.28 6.74
N GLY A 23 28.87 5.19 7.50
CA GLY A 23 29.18 5.19 8.93
C GLY A 23 28.29 6.14 9.74
N SER A 24 28.90 7.01 10.55
CA SER A 24 28.19 8.01 11.37
C SER A 24 27.35 9.01 10.57
N ARG A 25 27.70 9.25 9.30
CA ARG A 25 26.93 10.11 8.37
C ARG A 25 25.74 9.38 7.73
N GLY A 26 25.66 8.05 7.87
CA GLY A 26 24.60 7.23 7.28
C GLY A 26 23.23 7.39 7.93
N GLY A 27 23.16 7.96 9.13
CA GLY A 27 21.92 8.15 9.85
C GLY A 27 21.30 6.85 10.39
N ARG A 28 20.17 7.01 11.09
CA ARG A 28 19.49 5.93 11.81
C ARG A 28 18.62 5.11 10.84
N PRO A 29 18.63 3.77 10.91
CA PRO A 29 17.69 2.96 10.12
C PRO A 29 16.25 3.26 10.54
N LEU A 30 15.35 3.30 9.56
CA LEU A 30 13.91 3.35 9.79
C LEU A 30 13.47 2.00 10.37
N GLY A 31 12.54 2.03 11.32
CA GLY A 31 12.02 0.79 11.92
C GLY A 31 11.13 0.07 10.90
N PHE A 32 11.44 -1.20 10.60
CA PHE A 32 10.59 -2.04 9.75
C PHE A 32 9.58 -2.81 10.60
N ASP A 33 8.30 -2.71 10.26
CA ASP A 33 7.24 -3.43 10.94
C ASP A 33 6.84 -4.69 10.15
N ARG A 34 7.31 -5.85 10.63
CA ARG A 34 7.03 -7.16 10.01
C ARG A 34 5.54 -7.52 10.05
N GLN A 35 4.83 -7.13 11.12
CA GLN A 35 3.42 -7.45 11.28
C GLN A 35 2.58 -6.65 10.29
N ALA A 36 2.91 -5.36 10.10
CA ALA A 36 2.28 -4.54 9.07
C ALA A 36 2.59 -5.07 7.65
N TYR A 37 3.84 -5.47 7.38
CA TYR A 37 4.23 -5.98 6.06
C TYR A 37 3.53 -7.29 5.67
N ARG A 38 3.13 -8.13 6.63
CA ARG A 38 2.42 -9.40 6.36
C ARG A 38 1.12 -9.19 5.56
N HIS A 39 0.46 -8.05 5.74
CA HIS A 39 -0.81 -7.72 5.07
C HIS A 39 -0.62 -7.11 3.67
N ARG A 40 0.62 -6.93 3.21
CA ARG A 40 0.93 -6.33 1.91
C ARG A 40 0.25 -7.05 0.76
N ASN A 41 0.35 -8.39 0.70
CA ASN A 41 -0.21 -9.17 -0.42
C ASN A 41 -1.73 -9.00 -0.52
N THR A 42 -2.43 -8.91 0.61
CA THR A 42 -3.87 -8.62 0.65
C THR A 42 -4.17 -7.24 0.07
N VAL A 43 -3.44 -6.21 0.52
CA VAL A 43 -3.60 -4.84 0.02
C VAL A 43 -3.28 -4.74 -1.47
N GLU A 44 -2.20 -5.38 -1.93
CA GLU A 44 -1.81 -5.41 -3.35
C GLU A 44 -2.85 -6.13 -4.21
N ARG A 45 -3.40 -7.25 -3.74
CA ARG A 45 -4.50 -7.94 -4.44
C ARG A 45 -5.76 -7.07 -4.51
N CYS A 46 -6.11 -6.37 -3.43
CA CYS A 46 -7.23 -5.42 -3.43
C CYS A 46 -7.03 -4.32 -4.47
N ILE A 47 -5.86 -3.68 -4.45
CA ILE A 47 -5.54 -2.59 -5.38
C ILE A 47 -5.53 -3.11 -6.81
N ASN A 48 -4.92 -4.27 -7.08
CA ASN A 48 -4.90 -4.87 -8.42
C ASN A 48 -6.30 -5.23 -8.92
N ARG A 49 -7.20 -5.69 -8.05
CA ARG A 49 -8.61 -5.94 -8.39
C ARG A 49 -9.40 -4.65 -8.62
N LEU A 50 -9.05 -3.57 -7.92
CA LEU A 50 -9.71 -2.27 -8.01
C LEU A 50 -9.19 -1.40 -9.17
N LYS A 51 -7.94 -1.61 -9.60
CA LYS A 51 -7.27 -0.82 -10.64
C LYS A 51 -8.04 -0.73 -11.97
N PRO A 52 -8.70 -1.79 -12.46
CA PRO A 52 -9.56 -1.71 -13.64
C PRO A 52 -10.77 -0.79 -13.46
N TRP A 53 -11.20 -0.54 -12.23
CA TRP A 53 -12.38 0.24 -11.87
C TRP A 53 -12.06 1.69 -11.52
N CYS A 54 -10.82 2.17 -11.72
CA CYS A 54 -10.43 3.56 -11.44
C CYS A 54 -11.29 4.62 -12.16
N GLY A 55 -11.94 4.27 -13.28
CA GLY A 55 -12.94 5.13 -13.93
C GLY A 55 -14.16 5.44 -13.05
N ILE A 56 -14.51 4.55 -12.11
CA ILE A 56 -15.54 4.80 -11.09
C ILE A 56 -15.01 5.70 -9.97
N ALA A 57 -13.76 5.51 -9.53
CA ALA A 57 -13.13 6.34 -8.51
C ALA A 57 -12.97 7.80 -8.95
N MET A 58 -12.68 8.04 -10.23
CA MET A 58 -12.60 9.39 -10.81
C MET A 58 -13.97 9.98 -11.19
N ARG A 59 -15.09 9.27 -10.93
CA ARG A 59 -16.46 9.67 -11.29
C ARG A 59 -16.61 10.02 -12.78
N THR A 60 -15.88 9.34 -13.67
CA THR A 60 -16.03 9.53 -15.12
C THR A 60 -17.17 8.70 -15.70
N ASN A 61 -17.76 7.81 -14.89
CA ASN A 61 -18.89 7.01 -15.30
C ASN A 61 -20.17 7.87 -15.36
N LYS A 62 -20.61 8.21 -16.57
CA LYS A 62 -21.74 9.12 -16.81
C LYS A 62 -23.10 8.51 -16.43
N LEU A 63 -23.19 7.18 -16.26
CA LEU A 63 -24.43 6.49 -15.89
C LEU A 63 -24.45 6.12 -14.40
N ALA A 64 -25.43 6.65 -13.67
CA ALA A 64 -25.60 6.42 -12.23
C ALA A 64 -25.76 4.93 -11.86
N GLY A 65 -26.43 4.13 -12.69
CA GLY A 65 -26.59 2.69 -12.47
C GLY A 65 -25.28 1.91 -12.52
N HIS A 66 -24.42 2.22 -13.50
CA HIS A 66 -23.09 1.59 -13.60
C HIS A 66 -22.16 2.03 -12.46
N TYR A 67 -22.29 3.27 -11.99
CA TYR A 67 -21.56 3.76 -10.82
C TYR A 67 -21.96 3.03 -9.53
N LEU A 68 -23.26 2.85 -9.31
CA LEU A 68 -23.79 2.14 -8.15
C LEU A 68 -23.40 0.66 -8.16
N ALA A 69 -23.53 -0.02 -9.30
CA ALA A 69 -23.14 -1.42 -9.45
C ALA A 69 -21.64 -1.63 -9.16
N ALA A 70 -20.79 -0.76 -9.67
CA ALA A 70 -19.36 -0.82 -9.42
C ALA A 70 -18.98 -0.59 -7.94
N LEU A 71 -19.70 0.29 -7.23
CA LEU A 71 -19.52 0.48 -5.79
C LEU A 71 -19.85 -0.79 -5.00
N HIS A 72 -20.94 -1.48 -5.35
CA HIS A 72 -21.33 -2.74 -4.70
C HIS A 72 -20.31 -3.86 -4.96
N VAL A 73 -19.79 -3.93 -6.19
CA VAL A 73 -18.73 -4.89 -6.55
C VAL A 73 -17.43 -4.57 -5.78
N ALA A 74 -17.02 -3.30 -5.73
CA ALA A 74 -15.85 -2.87 -4.97
C ALA A 74 -16.00 -3.16 -3.46
N ALA A 75 -17.17 -2.89 -2.88
CA ALA A 75 -17.48 -3.19 -1.48
C ALA A 75 -17.42 -4.69 -1.19
N THR A 76 -18.01 -5.52 -2.06
CA THR A 76 -17.96 -6.98 -1.95
C THR A 76 -16.51 -7.49 -2.00
N PHE A 77 -15.69 -6.98 -2.93
CA PHE A 77 -14.28 -7.35 -3.01
C PHE A 77 -13.47 -6.94 -1.78
N LEU A 78 -13.76 -5.78 -1.19
CA LEU A 78 -13.11 -5.30 0.04
C LEU A 78 -13.47 -6.14 1.27
N VAL A 79 -14.69 -6.68 1.33
CA VAL A 79 -15.13 -7.61 2.38
C VAL A 79 -14.47 -8.97 2.20
N TRP A 80 -14.48 -9.51 0.98
CA TRP A 80 -13.89 -10.82 0.69
C TRP A 80 -12.37 -10.86 0.80
N ALA A 81 -11.68 -9.76 0.54
CA ALA A 81 -10.23 -9.71 0.73
C ALA A 81 -9.81 -9.66 2.21
N ARG A 82 -10.75 -9.52 3.15
CA ARG A 82 -10.49 -9.65 4.59
C ARG A 82 -10.64 -11.08 5.13
N ALA A 83 -11.18 -12.01 4.34
CA ALA A 83 -11.23 -13.44 4.62
C ALA A 83 -9.98 -14.15 4.05
#